data_AF-A0A0Q8CCF8-F1
#
_entry.id   AF-A0A0Q8CCF8-F1
#
_cell.length_a   1.000
_cell.length_b   1.000
_cell.length_c   1.000
_cell.angle_alpha   90.00
_cell.angle_beta   90.00
_cell.angle_gamma   90.00
#
_symmetry.space_group_name_H-M   'P 1'
#
loop_
_entity.id
_entity.type
_entity.pdbx_description
1 polymer ?
#
loop_
_entity_poly.entity_id
_entity_poly.type
_entity_poly.pdbx_seq_one_letter_code
_entity_poly.pdbx_strand_id
1 'polypeptide(L)'
;MQLDNLELIAPAFSEKPWNEAQALGAAVWLWMHSASHRDVPLHTLNALLLPAIANRQFIIGYESGRPVFYAAWCWFSVEAEQRYVQNPAISLPAHDWNSGERLWFLDWVAPFGHSARLARLVQRHLFADSRFSALYHRGNERGLRIKRFQGAALARLKWPIAAVARQS
;
A
#
# COMPACT_ATOMS: atom_id res chain seq x y z
N MET A 1 -2.85 14.69 8.53
CA MET A 1 -2.58 14.39 9.97
C MET A 1 -1.09 14.44 10.25
N GLN A 2 -0.63 14.27 11.50
CA GLN A 2 0.79 14.11 11.82
C GLN A 2 1.02 12.84 12.62
N LEU A 3 2.01 12.03 12.23
CA LEU A 3 2.48 10.85 12.97
C LEU A 3 3.99 10.72 12.80
N ASP A 4 4.69 10.28 13.85
CA ASP A 4 6.14 10.05 13.83
C ASP A 4 6.94 11.21 13.21
N ASN A 5 6.60 12.48 13.50
CA ASN A 5 7.21 13.69 12.93
C ASN A 5 7.09 13.82 11.39
N LEU A 6 6.08 13.17 10.79
CA LEU A 6 5.71 13.35 9.38
C LEU A 6 4.39 14.08 9.29
N GLU A 7 4.28 14.98 8.32
CA GLU A 7 2.98 15.43 7.84
C GLU A 7 2.45 14.42 6.83
N LEU A 8 1.19 14.03 6.98
CA LEU A 8 0.58 12.96 6.18
C LEU A 8 -0.71 13.43 5.52
N ILE A 9 -0.82 13.14 4.22
CA ILE A 9 -2.10 13.08 3.51
C ILE A 9 -2.51 11.61 3.49
N ALA A 10 -3.54 11.25 4.26
CA ALA A 10 -4.04 9.88 4.37
C ALA A 10 -5.57 9.92 4.60
N PRO A 11 -6.35 10.18 3.56
CA PRO A 11 -7.77 10.53 3.71
C PRO A 11 -8.67 9.40 4.23
N ALA A 12 -8.25 8.13 4.14
CA ALA A 12 -8.93 7.02 4.81
C ALA A 12 -8.81 7.05 6.35
N PHE A 13 -7.83 7.78 6.90
CA PHE A 13 -7.50 7.79 8.33
C PHE A 13 -7.60 9.18 8.96
N SER A 14 -8.02 10.18 8.19
CA SER A 14 -8.08 11.56 8.65
C SER A 14 -9.16 12.34 7.93
N GLU A 15 -9.95 13.09 8.69
CA GLU A 15 -10.98 14.00 8.18
C GLU A 15 -10.41 15.35 7.71
N LYS A 16 -9.07 15.55 7.81
CA LYS A 16 -8.46 16.80 7.35
C LYS A 16 -8.69 16.97 5.84
N PRO A 17 -9.06 18.19 5.39
CA PRO A 17 -9.15 18.50 3.97
C PRO A 17 -7.84 18.19 3.26
N TRP A 18 -7.95 17.72 2.02
CA TRP A 18 -6.84 17.42 1.14
C TRP A 18 -7.22 17.79 -0.29
N ASN A 19 -6.23 17.98 -1.15
CA ASN A 19 -6.43 18.35 -2.54
C ASN A 19 -6.01 17.21 -3.47
N GLU A 20 -6.89 16.83 -4.38
CA GLU A 20 -6.66 15.73 -5.32
C GLU A 20 -5.48 16.00 -6.28
N ALA A 21 -5.40 17.21 -6.82
CA ALA A 21 -4.31 17.59 -7.72
C ALA A 21 -2.96 17.60 -6.99
N GLN A 22 -2.93 18.04 -5.74
CA GLN A 22 -1.74 18.00 -4.88
C GLN A 22 -1.30 16.55 -4.63
N ALA A 23 -2.25 15.66 -4.30
CA ALA A 23 -1.95 14.25 -4.05
C ALA A 23 -1.41 13.56 -5.31
N LEU A 24 -2.06 13.77 -6.45
CA LEU A 24 -1.60 13.25 -7.74
C LEU A 24 -0.21 13.79 -8.11
N GLY A 25 -0.02 15.10 -8.02
CA GLY A 25 1.27 15.74 -8.32
C GLY A 25 2.41 15.22 -7.45
N ALA A 26 2.16 15.02 -6.15
CA ALA A 26 3.15 14.46 -5.23
C ALA A 26 3.46 12.98 -5.52
N ALA A 27 2.45 12.16 -5.83
CA ALA A 27 2.65 10.76 -6.21
C ALA A 27 3.48 10.64 -7.50
N VAL A 28 3.14 11.41 -8.54
CA VAL A 28 3.88 11.45 -9.80
C VAL A 28 5.32 11.93 -9.59
N TRP A 29 5.51 12.99 -8.79
CA TRP A 29 6.86 13.48 -8.48
C TRP A 29 7.71 12.43 -7.77
N LEU A 30 7.13 11.67 -6.83
CA LEU A 30 7.82 10.56 -6.17
C LEU A 30 8.14 9.41 -7.14
N TRP A 31 7.24 9.09 -8.06
CA TRP A 31 7.45 8.09 -9.11
C TRP A 31 8.65 8.45 -10.00
N MET A 32 8.79 9.71 -10.38
CA MET A 32 9.93 10.19 -11.19
C MET A 32 11.30 9.96 -10.50
N HIS A 33 11.32 9.88 -9.16
CA HIS A 33 12.53 9.61 -8.38
C HIS A 33 12.73 8.12 -8.06
N SER A 34 11.79 7.25 -8.46
CA SER A 34 11.84 5.81 -8.19
C SER A 34 12.26 5.03 -9.44
N ALA A 35 13.37 4.28 -9.34
CA ALA A 35 13.89 3.51 -10.46
C ALA A 35 12.89 2.49 -11.04
N SER A 36 11.95 1.98 -10.24
CA SER A 36 10.92 1.05 -10.71
C SER A 36 9.70 1.71 -11.34
N HIS A 37 9.55 3.04 -11.21
CA HIS A 37 8.35 3.78 -11.66
C HIS A 37 8.64 4.88 -12.69
N ARG A 38 9.87 5.41 -12.73
CA ARG A 38 10.22 6.60 -13.53
C ARG A 38 10.00 6.43 -15.05
N ASP A 39 10.00 5.19 -15.53
CA ASP A 39 9.86 4.86 -16.96
C ASP A 39 8.42 4.42 -17.32
N VAL A 40 7.47 4.51 -16.37
CA VAL A 40 6.06 4.21 -16.63
C VAL A 40 5.45 5.27 -17.55
N PRO A 41 4.77 4.90 -18.66
CA PRO A 41 4.26 5.88 -19.60
C PRO A 41 3.20 6.82 -18.99
N LEU A 42 3.30 8.12 -19.27
CA LEU A 42 2.44 9.16 -18.70
C LEU A 42 0.94 8.87 -18.86
N HIS A 43 0.52 8.36 -20.02
CA HIS A 43 -0.89 8.07 -20.31
C HIS A 43 -1.47 6.96 -19.42
N THR A 44 -0.64 6.14 -18.77
CA THR A 44 -1.08 5.07 -17.87
C THR A 44 -1.31 5.53 -16.44
N LEU A 45 -0.83 6.73 -16.06
CA LEU A 45 -0.95 7.24 -14.70
C LEU A 45 -2.40 7.37 -14.25
N ASN A 46 -3.32 7.71 -15.17
CA ASN A 46 -4.74 7.76 -14.87
C ASN A 46 -5.28 6.41 -14.39
N ALA A 47 -4.81 5.30 -14.94
CA ALA A 47 -5.23 3.97 -14.55
C ALA A 47 -4.50 3.47 -13.28
N LEU A 48 -3.28 3.94 -13.02
CA LEU A 48 -2.45 3.44 -11.93
C LEU A 48 -2.56 4.24 -10.62
N LEU A 49 -2.80 5.56 -10.71
CA LEU A 49 -2.80 6.47 -9.55
C LEU A 49 -4.21 6.96 -9.18
N LEU A 50 -5.05 7.33 -10.15
CA LEU A 50 -6.36 7.90 -9.85
C LEU A 50 -7.30 6.96 -9.10
N PRO A 51 -7.34 5.63 -9.35
CA PRO A 51 -8.20 4.74 -8.57
C PRO A 51 -7.92 4.79 -7.07
N ALA A 52 -6.64 4.85 -6.68
CA ALA A 52 -6.24 5.00 -5.27
C ALA A 52 -6.76 6.32 -4.68
N ILE A 53 -6.61 7.40 -5.44
CA ILE A 53 -6.97 8.75 -5.01
C ILE A 53 -8.48 8.91 -4.88
N ALA A 54 -9.24 8.47 -5.89
CA ALA A 54 -10.69 8.48 -5.91
C ALA A 54 -11.30 7.67 -4.76
N ASN A 55 -10.70 6.52 -4.43
CA ASN A 55 -11.12 5.69 -3.29
C ASN A 55 -10.55 6.16 -1.95
N ARG A 56 -9.74 7.23 -1.90
CA ARG A 56 -9.05 7.70 -0.68
C ARG A 56 -8.11 6.67 -0.05
N GLN A 57 -7.71 5.65 -0.82
CA GLN A 57 -6.91 4.50 -0.38
C GLN A 57 -5.43 4.69 -0.69
N PHE A 58 -4.86 5.79 -0.18
CA PHE A 58 -3.45 6.11 -0.31
C PHE A 58 -2.92 6.85 0.91
N ILE A 59 -1.59 6.90 1.01
CA ILE A 59 -0.87 7.77 1.94
C ILE A 59 0.30 8.45 1.23
N ILE A 60 0.47 9.75 1.51
CA ILE A 60 1.68 10.52 1.18
C ILE A 60 2.27 11.07 2.46
N GLY A 61 3.56 10.88 2.67
CA GLY A 61 4.29 11.49 3.77
C GLY A 61 5.15 12.66 3.31
N TYR A 62 5.22 13.69 4.14
CA TYR A 62 6.00 14.89 3.92
C TYR A 62 7.00 15.13 5.06
N GLU A 63 8.18 15.60 4.68
CA GLU A 63 9.18 16.20 5.58
C GLU A 63 9.54 17.58 5.06
N SER A 64 9.44 18.59 5.92
CA SER A 64 9.77 19.98 5.56
C SER A 64 9.10 20.45 4.26
N GLY A 65 7.83 20.10 4.08
CA GLY A 65 7.03 20.45 2.90
C GLY A 65 7.32 19.65 1.62
N ARG A 66 8.22 18.66 1.66
CA ARG A 66 8.55 17.81 0.50
C ARG A 66 7.99 16.40 0.67
N PRO A 67 7.33 15.83 -0.36
CA PRO A 67 6.87 14.44 -0.27
C PRO A 67 8.08 13.50 -0.24
N VAL A 68 8.06 12.52 0.66
CA VAL A 68 9.16 11.57 0.87
C VAL A 68 8.77 10.12 0.57
N PHE A 69 7.48 9.81 0.59
CA PHE A 69 6.95 8.53 0.15
C PHE A 69 5.47 8.62 -0.25
N TYR A 70 5.05 7.64 -1.05
CA TYR A 70 3.68 7.34 -1.44
C TYR A 70 3.44 5.84 -1.29
N ALA A 71 2.24 5.46 -0.85
CA ALA A 71 1.77 4.09 -0.97
C ALA A 71 0.27 4.07 -1.21
N ALA A 72 -0.19 3.05 -1.93
CA ALA A 72 -1.59 2.85 -2.24
C ALA A 72 -2.01 1.40 -2.00
N TRP A 73 -3.26 1.23 -1.62
CA TRP A 73 -3.83 -0.08 -1.34
C TRP A 73 -5.21 -0.28 -1.96
N CYS A 74 -5.61 -1.54 -2.03
CA CYS A 74 -6.92 -2.02 -2.43
C CYS A 74 -7.52 -2.91 -1.34
N TRP A 75 -8.84 -3.02 -1.36
CA TRP A 75 -9.58 -4.04 -0.64
C TRP A 75 -10.25 -4.96 -1.64
N PHE A 76 -9.72 -6.17 -1.80
CA PHE A 76 -10.20 -7.11 -2.82
C PHE A 76 -11.24 -8.09 -2.28
N SER A 77 -12.22 -8.42 -3.13
CA SER A 77 -12.91 -9.71 -3.06
C SER A 77 -11.94 -10.86 -3.41
N VAL A 78 -12.38 -12.10 -3.27
CA VAL A 78 -11.57 -13.26 -3.68
C VAL A 78 -11.32 -13.25 -5.19
N GLU A 79 -12.33 -12.89 -5.97
CA GLU A 79 -12.31 -12.84 -7.43
C GLU A 79 -11.40 -11.70 -7.93
N ALA A 80 -11.49 -10.52 -7.30
CA ALA A 80 -10.65 -9.37 -7.61
C ALA A 80 -9.16 -9.67 -7.31
N GLU A 81 -8.88 -10.33 -6.18
CA GLU A 81 -7.52 -10.76 -5.85
C GLU A 81 -6.96 -11.74 -6.89
N GLN A 82 -7.75 -12.72 -7.33
CA GLN A 82 -7.34 -13.67 -8.37
C GLN A 82 -7.03 -12.96 -9.69
N ARG A 83 -7.91 -12.03 -10.12
CA ARG A 83 -7.66 -11.21 -11.31
C ARG A 83 -6.37 -10.41 -11.19
N TYR A 84 -6.15 -9.73 -10.06
CA TYR A 84 -4.97 -8.92 -9.82
C TYR A 84 -3.67 -9.74 -9.84
N VAL A 85 -3.67 -10.94 -9.25
CA VAL A 85 -2.45 -11.78 -9.21
C VAL A 85 -2.08 -12.33 -10.61
N GLN A 86 -3.05 -12.46 -11.50
CA GLN A 86 -2.86 -13.02 -12.84
C GLN A 86 -2.65 -11.98 -13.94
N ASN A 87 -2.93 -10.70 -13.67
CA ASN A 87 -2.93 -9.64 -14.68
C ASN A 87 -2.14 -8.41 -14.19
N PRO A 88 -1.58 -7.60 -15.10
CA PRO A 88 -0.98 -6.32 -14.74
C PRO A 88 -1.96 -5.40 -14.00
N ALA A 89 -1.46 -4.61 -13.04
CA ALA A 89 -2.28 -3.70 -12.24
C ALA A 89 -3.09 -2.69 -13.09
N ILE A 90 -2.56 -2.28 -14.25
CA ILE A 90 -3.25 -1.38 -15.19
C ILE A 90 -4.56 -1.96 -15.73
N SER A 91 -4.70 -3.28 -15.71
CA SER A 91 -5.90 -3.98 -16.19
C SER A 91 -6.96 -4.15 -15.11
N LEU A 92 -6.73 -3.66 -13.89
CA LEU A 92 -7.66 -3.77 -12.78
C LEU A 92 -8.90 -2.90 -13.01
N PRO A 93 -10.11 -3.47 -13.02
CA PRO A 93 -11.34 -2.70 -13.12
C PRO A 93 -11.52 -1.76 -11.91
N ALA A 94 -12.11 -0.58 -12.13
CA ALA A 94 -12.34 0.39 -11.05
C ALA A 94 -13.17 -0.18 -9.87
N HIS A 95 -14.15 -1.05 -10.16
CA HIS A 95 -14.98 -1.68 -9.12
C HIS A 95 -14.22 -2.68 -8.25
N ASP A 96 -13.07 -3.19 -8.70
CA ASP A 96 -12.29 -4.15 -7.93
C ASP A 96 -11.51 -3.48 -6.79
N TRP A 97 -11.24 -2.17 -6.89
CA TRP A 97 -10.36 -1.43 -5.97
C TRP A 97 -10.82 -1.47 -4.50
N ASN A 98 -12.13 -1.56 -4.28
CA ASN A 98 -12.76 -1.64 -2.97
C ASN A 98 -13.95 -2.61 -2.99
N SER A 99 -13.67 -3.88 -3.30
CA SER A 99 -14.63 -4.95 -3.58
C SER A 99 -14.79 -5.98 -2.46
N GLY A 100 -14.00 -5.92 -1.39
CA GLY A 100 -14.06 -6.93 -0.32
C GLY A 100 -13.21 -6.60 0.91
N GLU A 101 -12.63 -7.61 1.53
CA GLU A 101 -11.91 -7.50 2.82
C GLU A 101 -10.42 -7.86 2.73
N ARG A 102 -9.92 -8.22 1.54
CA ARG A 102 -8.51 -8.61 1.37
C ARG A 102 -7.66 -7.39 1.10
N LEU A 103 -6.92 -6.94 2.11
CA LEU A 103 -6.04 -5.77 1.99
C LEU A 103 -4.78 -6.08 1.17
N TRP A 104 -4.56 -5.30 0.12
CA TRP A 104 -3.39 -5.39 -0.76
C TRP A 104 -2.73 -4.04 -0.98
N PHE A 105 -1.41 -3.95 -0.78
CA PHE A 105 -0.63 -2.81 -1.24
C PHE A 105 -0.20 -3.04 -2.69
N LEU A 106 -0.63 -2.13 -3.57
CA LEU A 106 -0.36 -2.17 -5.01
C LEU A 106 0.83 -1.30 -5.39
N ASP A 107 1.00 -0.18 -4.67
CA ASP A 107 2.10 0.75 -4.92
C ASP A 107 2.81 1.11 -3.61
N TRP A 108 4.13 1.20 -3.70
CA TRP A 108 5.03 1.47 -2.59
C TRP A 108 6.28 2.22 -3.09
N VAL A 109 6.26 3.55 -2.92
CA VAL A 109 7.29 4.45 -3.45
C VAL A 109 7.92 5.24 -2.32
N ALA A 110 9.19 4.95 -2.00
CA ALA A 110 9.96 5.68 -0.99
C ALA A 110 11.41 5.90 -1.47
N PRO A 111 11.61 6.76 -2.50
CA PRO A 111 12.85 6.83 -3.27
C PRO A 111 14.03 7.37 -2.47
N PHE A 112 13.80 8.03 -1.33
CA PHE A 112 14.83 8.66 -0.51
C PHE A 112 15.18 7.87 0.75
N GLY A 113 14.85 6.56 0.79
CA GLY A 113 15.21 5.67 1.90
C GLY A 113 14.15 5.54 3.00
N HIS A 114 12.97 6.14 2.83
CA HIS A 114 11.90 6.15 3.84
C HIS A 114 11.09 4.84 3.93
N SER A 115 11.41 3.82 3.14
CA SER A 115 10.63 2.57 3.08
C SER A 115 10.47 1.90 4.46
N ALA A 116 11.52 1.86 5.28
CA ALA A 116 11.43 1.27 6.62
C ALA A 116 10.57 2.11 7.59
N ARG A 117 10.51 3.43 7.40
CA ARG A 117 9.64 4.31 8.19
C ARG A 117 8.19 4.16 7.76
N LEU A 118 7.91 4.15 6.46
CA LEU A 118 6.58 3.87 5.92
C LEU A 118 6.06 2.49 6.37
N ALA A 119 6.90 1.45 6.35
CA ALA A 119 6.55 0.12 6.85
C ALA A 119 6.14 0.13 8.33
N ARG A 120 6.90 0.82 9.19
CA ARG A 120 6.56 0.97 10.60
C ARG A 120 5.25 1.72 10.78
N LEU A 121 5.03 2.79 10.02
CA LEU A 121 3.82 3.60 10.09
C LEU A 121 2.57 2.79 9.71
N VAL A 122 2.65 2.04 8.60
CA VAL A 122 1.60 1.11 8.15
C VAL A 122 1.31 0.06 9.24
N GLN A 123 2.34 -0.62 9.74
CA GLN A 123 2.16 -1.73 10.68
C GLN A 123 1.76 -1.29 12.09
N ARG A 124 2.06 -0.07 12.52
CA ARG A 124 1.81 0.38 13.90
C ARG A 124 0.60 1.29 14.04
N HIS A 125 0.24 2.01 12.98
CA HIS A 125 -0.78 3.06 13.06
C HIS A 125 -1.94 2.83 12.10
N LEU A 126 -1.67 2.61 10.82
CA LEU A 126 -2.75 2.56 9.82
C LEU A 126 -3.48 1.21 9.78
N PHE A 127 -2.72 0.13 9.91
CA PHE A 127 -3.20 -1.24 9.73
C PHE A 127 -2.67 -2.14 10.85
N ALA A 128 -2.69 -1.63 12.09
CA ALA A 128 -2.08 -2.27 13.25
C ALA A 128 -2.72 -3.63 13.60
N ASP A 129 -4.00 -3.79 13.32
CA ASP A 129 -4.85 -4.95 13.59
C ASP A 129 -5.17 -5.77 12.32
N SER A 130 -4.53 -5.46 11.21
CA SER A 130 -4.88 -6.00 9.90
C SER A 130 -3.77 -6.89 9.32
N ARG A 131 -4.17 -7.85 8.48
CA ARG A 131 -3.25 -8.61 7.62
C ARG A 131 -3.32 -8.05 6.20
N PHE A 132 -2.19 -7.99 5.52
CA PHE A 132 -2.14 -7.45 4.17
C PHE A 132 -1.09 -8.14 3.32
N SER A 133 -1.29 -8.04 2.01
CA SER A 133 -0.43 -8.66 1.01
C SER A 133 0.16 -7.60 0.06
N ALA A 134 1.25 -7.97 -0.62
CA ALA A 134 1.79 -7.18 -1.73
C ALA A 134 2.44 -8.12 -2.75
N LEU A 135 2.42 -7.74 -4.03
CA LEU A 135 3.23 -8.39 -5.05
C LEU A 135 4.66 -7.87 -5.00
N TYR A 136 5.62 -8.79 -4.93
CA TYR A 136 7.03 -8.48 -4.90
C TYR A 136 7.71 -8.96 -6.17
N HIS A 137 8.31 -8.01 -6.90
CA HIS A 137 9.19 -8.28 -8.02
C HIS A 137 10.62 -8.48 -7.50
N ARG A 138 11.21 -9.66 -7.74
CA ARG A 138 12.64 -9.90 -7.46
C ARG A 138 13.40 -10.01 -8.77
N GLY A 139 13.47 -8.90 -9.52
CA GLY A 139 14.15 -8.83 -10.82
C GLY A 139 13.65 -9.87 -11.84
N ASN A 140 14.28 -9.89 -13.02
CA ASN A 140 13.96 -10.81 -14.11
C ASN A 140 14.22 -12.31 -13.82
N GLU A 141 14.57 -12.70 -12.59
CA GLU A 141 15.11 -14.04 -12.30
C GLU A 141 14.11 -15.03 -11.68
N ARG A 142 13.04 -14.60 -10.99
CA ARG A 142 12.21 -15.51 -10.17
C ARG A 142 10.70 -15.27 -10.16
N GLY A 143 10.18 -14.41 -11.04
CA GLY A 143 8.74 -14.15 -11.17
C GLY A 143 8.12 -13.38 -9.98
N LEU A 144 6.81 -13.13 -10.09
CA LEU A 144 6.00 -12.47 -9.07
C LEU A 144 5.86 -13.35 -7.82
N ARG A 145 6.04 -12.76 -6.64
CA ARG A 145 5.79 -13.45 -5.36
C ARG A 145 4.84 -12.65 -4.49
N ILE A 146 3.82 -13.33 -3.97
CA ILE A 146 2.95 -12.76 -2.94
C ILE A 146 3.72 -12.75 -1.61
N LYS A 147 3.92 -11.55 -1.05
CA LYS A 147 4.40 -11.37 0.33
C LYS A 147 3.22 -11.05 1.23
N ARG A 148 3.20 -11.66 2.42
CA ARG A 148 2.18 -11.43 3.45
C ARG A 148 2.80 -10.75 4.64
N PHE A 149 2.07 -9.80 5.19
CA PHE A 149 2.46 -8.97 6.32
C PHE A 149 1.33 -8.89 7.33
N GLN A 150 1.64 -8.43 8.53
CA GLN A 150 0.66 -8.23 9.59
C GLN A 150 1.00 -6.96 10.36
N GLY A 151 -0.05 -6.30 10.87
CA GLY A 151 0.08 -5.21 11.82
C GLY A 151 0.64 -5.65 13.17
N ALA A 152 1.18 -4.68 13.90
CA ALA A 152 1.89 -4.88 15.15
C ALA A 152 0.98 -5.35 16.31
N ALA A 153 -0.32 -5.03 16.27
CA ALA A 153 -1.28 -5.50 17.27
C ALA A 153 -1.54 -7.01 17.12
N LEU A 154 -1.59 -7.53 15.88
CA LEU A 154 -1.73 -8.97 15.62
C LEU A 154 -0.48 -9.77 16.01
N ALA A 155 0.72 -9.20 15.88
CA ALA A 155 1.96 -9.86 16.28
C ALA A 155 2.08 -10.08 17.81
N ARG A 156 1.33 -9.31 18.61
CA ARG A 156 1.31 -9.40 20.09
C ARG A 156 0.35 -10.45 20.62
N LEU A 157 -0.60 -10.93 19.80
CA LEU A 157 -1.44 -12.07 20.11
C LEU A 157 -0.58 -13.34 19.99
N LYS A 158 0.07 -13.73 21.10
CA LYS A 158 0.62 -15.09 21.24
C LYS A 158 -0.55 -16.06 21.04
N TRP A 159 -0.44 -16.91 20.02
CA TRP A 159 -1.31 -18.06 19.84
C TRP A 159 -1.36 -18.86 21.15
N PRO A 160 -2.54 -19.24 21.67
CA PRO A 160 -2.59 -20.17 22.79
C PRO A 160 -1.94 -21.47 22.33
N ILE A 161 -0.86 -21.87 23.01
CA ILE A 161 -0.21 -23.17 22.77
C ILE A 161 -1.32 -24.21 22.86
N ALA A 162 -1.71 -24.81 21.73
CA ALA A 162 -2.56 -25.98 21.74
C ALA A 162 -1.77 -27.04 22.50
N ALA A 163 -2.22 -27.34 23.73
CA ALA A 163 -1.71 -28.44 24.51
C ALA A 163 -1.82 -29.68 23.62
N VAL A 164 -0.66 -30.25 23.27
CA VAL A 164 -0.57 -31.53 22.61
C VAL A 164 -1.13 -32.56 23.59
N ALA A 165 -2.39 -32.93 23.41
CA ALA A 165 -2.93 -34.13 24.01
C ALA A 165 -2.24 -35.33 23.36
N ARG A 166 -1.17 -35.81 24.01
CA ARG A 166 -0.73 -37.21 23.86
C ARG A 166 -1.67 -38.06 24.69
N GLN A 167 -2.51 -38.85 24.03
CA GLN A 167 -3.10 -40.08 24.56
C GLN A 167 -2.94 -41.09 23.42
N SER A 168 -1.93 -41.97 23.49
CA SER A 168 -1.85 -43.21 24.29
C SER A 168 -2.71 -44.31 23.68
#